data_AF-A0AB37MMN0-F1
#
_entry.id   AF-A0AB37MMN0-F1
#
_cell.length_a   1.000
_cell.length_b   1.000
_cell.length_c   1.000
_cell.angle_alpha   90.00
_cell.angle_beta   90.00
_cell.angle_gamma   90.00
#
_symmetry.space_group_name_H-M   'P 1'
#
loop_
_entity.id
_entity.type
_entity.pdbx_description
1 polymer ?
#
loop_
_entity_poly.entity_id
_entity_poly.type
_entity_poly.pdbx_seq_one_letter_code
_entity_poly.pdbx_strand_id
1 'polypeptide(L)'
;MQRYGQTGASTYGLIDNLTFTLGGNQLTRVDDAVATSAYNNGFEFKDGVKQANEYNYDSNGNLTKDLNKGITNISYNCLNLPSVVTFSDGSTVTYTYAADGTKLKTVHKTGSTTTTTDYCGNVVYENGVQKLLLTDEGYVTLSDGKYHYYLKDHQGNNRVVINQSGTVEEANHYYPFGGVFASSGNVQPYKYNGKEYDGKKGLNWYDYGARHYDAALGRFTTNDRFSEKYHSLSPYQYGANNPVNTIDINGDSLLIVTPAAIEAIYNGLQDGSNIKMQFNNGILDPTSIAKQANSSNDFFLKDLFEIANSEKMVELSLSDKNTYKMNGKTVEETFGTPYDDDDSEIPAHQKEEYSKAGVPFGKHIQGNLGQTLVPDKRLASGKSSTNSHVQVIINKNGTLNHRTVGIAHEFGHVILYLRNVPFSHGQPGVNNFIYNKRADVMSKRLGYDY
;
A
#
# COMPACT_ATOMS: atom_id res chain seq x y z
N MET A 1 6.39 3.57 25.90
CA MET A 1 7.14 3.09 24.71
C MET A 1 8.60 3.02 25.08
N GLN A 2 9.26 1.89 24.86
CA GLN A 2 10.71 1.78 25.08
C GLN A 2 11.43 1.75 23.74
N ARG A 3 12.53 2.49 23.63
CA ARG A 3 13.43 2.43 22.48
C ARG A 3 14.87 2.25 22.94
N TYR A 4 15.57 1.37 22.23
CA TYR A 4 16.98 1.09 22.44
C TYR A 4 17.79 1.61 21.26
N GLY A 5 18.91 2.24 21.54
CA GLY A 5 19.74 2.88 20.55
C GLY A 5 21.18 2.99 21.01
N GLN A 6 21.98 3.64 20.17
CA GLN A 6 23.38 3.85 20.47
C GLN A 6 23.50 4.94 21.55
N THR A 7 24.17 4.64 22.67
CA THR A 7 24.41 5.57 23.79
C THR A 7 25.88 6.01 23.87
N GLY A 8 26.75 5.39 23.08
CA GLY A 8 28.16 5.73 22.91
C GLY A 8 28.71 5.12 21.63
N ALA A 9 29.95 5.45 21.25
CA ALA A 9 30.56 5.03 19.97
C ALA A 9 30.46 3.52 19.68
N SER A 10 30.46 2.69 20.72
CA SER A 10 30.31 1.23 20.62
C SER A 10 29.38 0.63 21.67
N THR A 11 28.50 1.44 22.27
CA THR A 11 27.58 1.00 23.33
C THR A 11 26.14 1.28 22.94
N TYR A 12 25.26 0.33 23.28
CA TYR A 12 23.82 0.43 23.08
C TYR A 12 23.11 0.35 24.42
N GLY A 13 22.01 1.07 24.54
CA GLY A 13 21.22 1.15 25.76
C GLY A 13 19.82 1.67 25.49
N LEU A 14 19.05 1.80 26.57
CA LEU A 14 17.75 2.44 26.52
C LEU A 14 17.97 3.94 26.27
N ILE A 15 17.35 4.47 25.22
CA ILE A 15 17.41 5.89 24.83
C ILE A 15 16.07 6.60 25.06
N ASP A 16 14.98 5.83 25.10
CA ASP A 16 13.66 6.36 25.47
C ASP A 16 12.89 5.36 26.32
N ASN A 17 12.19 5.87 27.33
CA ASN A 17 11.20 5.15 28.11
C ASN A 17 9.99 6.07 28.34
N LEU A 18 9.23 6.25 27.27
CA LEU A 18 8.16 7.23 27.17
C LEU A 18 6.88 6.78 27.87
N THR A 19 6.34 7.65 28.71
CA THR A 19 4.99 7.55 29.28
C THR A 19 4.11 8.61 28.63
N PHE A 20 3.02 8.17 27.99
CA PHE A 20 2.06 9.05 27.31
C PHE A 20 0.88 9.30 28.24
N THR A 21 0.56 10.56 28.49
CA THR A 21 -0.67 10.96 29.18
C THR A 21 -1.68 11.43 28.15
N LEU A 22 -2.89 10.88 28.18
CA LEU A 22 -3.93 11.18 27.20
C LEU A 22 -5.19 11.76 27.85
N GLY A 23 -5.78 12.76 27.20
CA GLY A 23 -7.16 13.19 27.41
C GLY A 23 -8.05 12.56 26.35
N GLY A 24 -8.62 11.39 26.64
CA GLY A 24 -9.27 10.56 25.62
C GLY A 24 -8.25 10.08 24.59
N ASN A 25 -8.40 10.47 23.33
CA ASN A 25 -7.46 10.12 22.25
C ASN A 25 -6.35 11.14 22.05
N GLN A 26 -6.46 12.34 22.64
CA GLN A 26 -5.52 13.44 22.47
C GLN A 26 -4.36 13.33 23.45
N LEU A 27 -3.14 13.55 22.96
CA LEU A 27 -1.94 13.53 23.77
C LEU A 27 -1.85 14.81 24.59
N THR A 28 -1.70 14.77 25.91
CA THR A 28 -1.56 16.00 26.71
C THR A 28 -0.14 16.20 27.20
N ARG A 29 0.61 15.11 27.44
CA ARG A 29 1.97 15.13 27.97
C ARG A 29 2.72 13.85 27.61
N VAL A 30 4.03 13.96 27.42
CA VAL A 30 4.93 12.80 27.29
C VAL A 30 6.11 13.01 28.23
N ASP A 31 6.34 12.05 29.12
CA ASP A 31 7.52 12.03 29.98
C ASP A 31 8.47 10.92 29.52
N ASP A 32 9.77 11.23 29.44
CA ASP A 32 10.82 10.26 29.23
C ASP A 32 11.59 9.99 30.53
N ALA A 33 11.58 8.72 30.96
CA ALA A 33 12.34 8.31 32.15
C ALA A 33 13.84 8.08 31.87
N VAL A 34 14.29 8.21 30.62
CA VAL A 34 15.70 8.07 30.25
C VAL A 34 16.39 9.43 30.27
N ALA A 35 17.44 9.56 31.09
CA ALA A 35 18.27 10.77 31.15
C ALA A 35 19.45 10.74 30.16
N THR A 36 19.78 9.56 29.61
CA THR A 36 20.91 9.39 28.69
C THR A 36 20.48 9.69 27.26
N SER A 37 21.09 10.70 26.65
CA SER A 37 20.84 10.99 25.25
C SER A 37 21.46 9.95 24.31
N ALA A 38 20.81 9.75 23.18
CA ALA A 38 21.32 9.04 22.02
C ALA A 38 22.65 9.67 21.57
N TYR A 39 23.58 8.78 21.24
CA TYR A 39 24.93 9.15 20.82
C TYR A 39 24.90 9.98 19.53
N ASN A 40 25.76 10.99 19.44
CA ASN A 40 25.95 11.83 18.25
C ASN A 40 24.66 12.47 17.72
N ASN A 41 23.79 12.94 18.62
CA ASN A 41 22.46 13.48 18.27
C ASN A 41 21.62 12.48 17.46
N GLY A 42 21.73 11.19 17.79
CA GLY A 42 20.89 10.15 17.25
C GLY A 42 19.42 10.38 17.54
N PHE A 43 18.57 9.57 16.91
CA PHE A 43 17.13 9.70 17.04
C PHE A 43 16.65 9.31 18.45
N GLU A 44 15.97 10.24 19.11
CA GLU A 44 15.29 10.07 20.40
C GLU A 44 14.16 11.10 20.53
N PHE A 45 13.26 10.91 21.49
CA PHE A 45 12.34 11.95 21.93
C PHE A 45 13.09 12.96 22.78
N LYS A 46 12.85 14.25 22.54
CA LYS A 46 13.48 15.34 23.30
C LYS A 46 12.49 15.85 24.32
N ASP A 47 12.59 15.32 25.53
CA ASP A 47 11.68 15.64 26.64
C ASP A 47 12.08 16.95 27.35
N GLY A 48 12.03 18.06 26.59
CA GLY A 48 12.55 19.37 26.99
C GLY A 48 11.62 20.19 27.87
N VAL A 49 10.34 19.81 27.99
CA VAL A 49 9.33 20.53 28.77
C VAL A 49 8.81 19.63 29.88
N LYS A 50 8.38 20.22 31.00
CA LYS A 50 7.83 19.52 32.17
C LYS A 50 6.59 20.24 32.69
N GLN A 51 5.62 20.42 31.80
CA GLN A 51 4.38 21.13 32.11
C GLN A 51 3.22 20.14 32.27
N ALA A 52 2.13 20.58 32.91
CA ALA A 52 0.95 19.72 33.06
C ALA A 52 0.32 19.36 31.69
N ASN A 53 0.31 20.32 30.77
CA ASN A 53 -0.13 20.15 29.38
C ASN A 53 0.95 20.71 28.44
N GLU A 54 1.49 19.85 27.60
CA GLU A 54 2.58 20.14 26.65
C GLU A 54 2.11 20.09 25.20
N TYR A 55 0.95 19.46 24.98
CA TYR A 55 0.31 19.30 23.70
C TYR A 55 -1.12 19.83 23.79
N ASN A 56 -1.51 20.64 22.82
CA ASN A 56 -2.84 21.22 22.74
C ASN A 56 -3.47 20.90 21.39
N TYR A 57 -4.80 20.94 21.33
CA TYR A 57 -5.56 20.70 20.11
C TYR A 57 -6.63 21.77 19.90
N ASP A 58 -7.00 22.00 18.64
CA ASP A 58 -8.21 22.76 18.32
C ASP A 58 -9.48 21.89 18.48
N SER A 59 -10.64 22.49 18.25
CA SER A 59 -11.94 21.80 18.35
C SER A 59 -12.15 20.70 17.31
N ASN A 60 -11.39 20.68 16.22
CA ASN A 60 -11.41 19.62 15.21
C ASN A 60 -10.47 18.46 15.57
N GLY A 61 -9.67 18.62 16.63
CA GLY A 61 -8.68 17.64 17.06
C GLY A 61 -7.36 17.75 16.30
N ASN A 62 -7.03 18.91 15.76
CA ASN A 62 -5.72 19.15 15.16
C ASN A 62 -4.73 19.64 16.22
N LEU A 63 -3.52 19.11 16.21
CA LEU A 63 -2.46 19.51 17.14
C LEU A 63 -2.10 20.99 16.95
N THR A 64 -2.32 21.83 17.95
CA THR A 64 -2.00 23.28 17.88
C THR A 64 -0.70 23.64 18.59
N LYS A 65 -0.20 22.79 19.49
CA LYS A 65 1.06 23.00 20.21
C LYS A 65 1.78 21.68 20.46
N ASP A 66 3.10 21.72 20.38
CA ASP A 66 4.01 20.70 20.88
C ASP A 66 5.17 21.45 21.53
N LEU A 67 5.08 21.62 22.84
CA LEU A 67 6.05 22.42 23.58
C LEU A 67 7.43 21.73 23.65
N ASN A 68 7.50 20.40 23.55
CA ASN A 68 8.75 19.65 23.55
C ASN A 68 9.59 19.93 22.30
N LYS A 69 8.94 20.25 21.17
CA LYS A 69 9.59 20.76 19.95
C LYS A 69 9.66 22.27 19.86
N GLY A 70 9.22 22.99 20.89
CA GLY A 70 9.12 24.45 20.89
C GLY A 70 8.08 24.99 19.93
N ILE A 71 7.12 24.18 19.47
CA ILE A 71 6.03 24.60 18.59
C ILE A 71 4.95 25.28 19.45
N THR A 72 4.81 26.59 19.27
CA THR A 72 3.90 27.43 20.07
C THR A 72 2.54 27.61 19.42
N ASN A 73 2.45 27.41 18.11
CA ASN A 73 1.20 27.46 17.37
C ASN A 73 1.28 26.67 16.06
N ILE A 74 0.20 25.96 15.73
CA ILE A 74 -0.05 25.40 14.41
C ILE A 74 -1.43 25.85 13.97
N SER A 75 -1.51 26.49 12.82
CA SER A 75 -2.76 26.85 12.17
C SER A 75 -3.08 25.87 11.05
N TYR A 76 -4.37 25.66 10.79
CA TYR A 76 -4.86 24.67 9.84
C TYR A 76 -5.79 25.31 8.81
N ASN A 77 -5.84 24.72 7.61
CA ASN A 77 -6.83 25.09 6.60
C ASN A 77 -8.15 24.32 6.82
N CYS A 78 -9.14 24.54 5.95
CA CYS A 78 -10.44 23.86 6.03
C CYS A 78 -10.39 22.34 5.80
N LEU A 79 -9.27 21.79 5.33
CA LEU A 79 -9.03 20.36 5.17
C LEU A 79 -8.30 19.74 6.37
N ASN A 80 -8.09 20.49 7.45
CA ASN A 80 -7.29 20.08 8.60
C ASN A 80 -5.82 19.77 8.24
N LEU A 81 -5.28 20.39 7.19
CA LEU A 81 -3.86 20.34 6.85
C LEU A 81 -3.12 21.56 7.46
N PRO A 82 -1.92 21.39 8.05
CA PRO A 82 -1.17 22.48 8.65
C PRO A 82 -0.87 23.57 7.62
N SER A 83 -1.27 24.80 7.88
CA SER A 83 -0.97 25.98 7.05
C SER A 83 0.27 26.72 7.52
N VAL A 84 0.42 26.91 8.84
CA VAL A 84 1.63 27.53 9.43
C VAL A 84 1.97 26.85 10.75
N VAL A 85 3.19 26.36 10.88
CA VAL A 85 3.83 25.94 12.15
C VAL A 85 4.72 27.09 12.62
N THR A 86 4.56 27.52 13.87
CA THR A 86 5.33 28.60 14.49
C THR A 86 6.10 28.08 15.69
N PHE A 87 7.41 28.34 15.71
CA PHE A 87 8.30 27.98 16.80
C PHE A 87 8.46 29.14 17.80
N SER A 88 8.90 28.82 19.01
CA SER A 88 9.12 29.78 20.11
C SER A 88 10.15 30.86 19.79
N ASP A 89 11.09 30.59 18.88
CA ASP A 89 12.09 31.55 18.41
C ASP A 89 11.61 32.44 17.25
N GLY A 90 10.34 32.32 16.86
CA GLY A 90 9.73 33.07 15.76
C GLY A 90 9.98 32.47 14.36
N SER A 91 10.70 31.34 14.27
CA SER A 91 10.81 30.59 13.02
C SER A 91 9.46 30.00 12.61
N THR A 92 9.27 29.82 11.31
CA THR A 92 8.00 29.30 10.77
C THR A 92 8.22 28.28 9.67
N VAL A 93 7.30 27.31 9.56
CA VAL A 93 7.07 26.54 8.33
C VAL A 93 5.69 26.88 7.81
N THR A 94 5.60 27.36 6.58
CA THR A 94 4.33 27.68 5.92
C THR A 94 4.10 26.72 4.77
N TYR A 95 2.89 26.19 4.66
CA TYR A 95 2.51 25.27 3.61
C TYR A 95 1.40 25.87 2.74
N THR A 96 1.46 25.60 1.43
CA THR A 96 0.37 25.92 0.49
C THR A 96 -0.07 24.64 -0.18
N TYR A 97 -1.39 24.46 -0.28
CA TYR A 97 -2.00 23.29 -0.88
C TYR A 97 -2.98 23.71 -1.97
N ALA A 98 -3.20 22.82 -2.93
CA ALA A 98 -4.35 22.88 -3.81
C ALA A 98 -5.63 22.56 -3.02
N ALA A 99 -6.79 22.80 -3.65
CA ALA A 99 -8.10 22.58 -3.03
C ALA A 99 -8.39 21.09 -2.73
N ASP A 100 -7.68 20.17 -3.38
CA ASP A 100 -7.76 18.72 -3.13
C ASP A 100 -6.83 18.24 -2.00
N GLY A 101 -6.03 19.15 -1.41
CA GLY A 101 -5.06 18.84 -0.37
C GLY A 101 -3.65 18.52 -0.90
N THR A 102 -3.42 18.52 -2.22
CA THR A 102 -2.08 18.35 -2.79
C THR A 102 -1.15 19.47 -2.34
N LYS A 103 -0.02 19.15 -1.71
CA LYS A 103 0.98 20.15 -1.29
C LYS A 103 1.68 20.76 -2.51
N LEU A 104 1.61 22.08 -2.63
CA LEU A 104 2.19 22.86 -3.74
C LEU A 104 3.46 23.60 -3.32
N LYS A 105 3.59 23.98 -2.05
CA LYS A 105 4.72 24.78 -1.56
C LYS A 105 4.97 24.57 -0.07
N THR A 106 6.25 24.62 0.29
CA THR A 106 6.71 24.77 1.67
C THR A 106 7.66 25.96 1.77
N VAL A 107 7.48 26.83 2.77
CA VAL A 107 8.39 27.95 3.07
C VAL A 107 8.91 27.81 4.49
N HIS A 108 10.20 27.57 4.63
CA HIS A 108 10.89 27.57 5.92
C HIS A 108 11.54 28.93 6.14
N LYS A 109 11.19 29.59 7.24
CA LYS A 109 11.82 30.83 7.68
C LYS A 109 12.50 30.62 9.03
N THR A 110 13.80 30.87 9.10
CA THR A 110 14.60 30.77 10.32
C THR A 110 15.48 32.01 10.42
N GLY A 111 15.18 32.91 11.37
CA GLY A 111 15.81 34.22 11.42
C GLY A 111 15.64 34.98 10.09
N SER A 112 16.75 35.39 9.48
CA SER A 112 16.76 36.04 8.16
C SER A 112 16.75 35.08 6.97
N THR A 113 16.98 33.78 7.20
CA THR A 113 17.07 32.78 6.13
C THR A 113 15.67 32.29 5.76
N THR A 114 15.37 32.31 4.46
CA THR A 114 14.14 31.75 3.91
C THR A 114 14.50 30.71 2.84
N THR A 115 13.91 29.53 2.93
CA THR A 115 13.98 28.50 1.88
C THR A 115 12.57 28.22 1.39
N THR A 116 12.35 28.37 0.09
CA THR A 116 11.07 28.03 -0.56
C THR A 116 11.27 26.77 -1.38
N THR A 117 10.40 25.78 -1.17
CA THR A 117 10.32 24.57 -2.00
C THR A 117 8.98 24.57 -2.70
N ASP A 118 8.98 24.53 -4.03
CA ASP A 118 7.78 24.42 -4.86
C ASP A 118 7.69 23.01 -5.46
N TYR A 119 6.51 22.41 -5.43
CA TYR A 119 6.24 21.08 -5.96
C TYR A 119 5.33 21.21 -7.18
N CYS A 120 5.88 20.94 -8.37
CA CYS A 120 5.18 21.08 -9.65
C CYS A 120 5.10 19.71 -10.34
N GLY A 121 4.11 18.90 -9.96
CA GLY A 121 4.06 17.50 -10.33
C GLY A 121 5.30 16.77 -9.82
N ASN A 122 6.05 16.14 -10.71
CA ASN A 122 7.27 15.42 -10.33
C ASN A 122 8.51 16.33 -10.23
N VAL A 123 8.43 17.60 -10.59
CA VAL A 123 9.58 18.52 -10.51
C VAL A 123 9.53 19.30 -9.20
N VAL A 124 10.63 19.23 -8.44
CA VAL A 124 10.82 19.99 -7.21
C VAL A 124 11.78 21.14 -7.46
N TYR A 125 11.35 22.35 -7.10
CA TYR A 125 12.15 23.57 -7.16
C TYR A 125 12.58 23.97 -5.76
N GLU A 126 13.79 24.49 -5.61
CA GLU A 126 14.26 25.15 -4.39
C GLU A 126 14.69 26.58 -4.72
N ASN A 127 14.07 27.55 -4.06
CA ASN A 127 14.28 28.98 -4.30
C ASN A 127 14.14 29.38 -5.79
N GLY A 128 13.16 28.79 -6.47
CA GLY A 128 12.90 29.03 -7.90
C GLY A 128 13.80 28.29 -8.87
N VAL A 129 14.76 27.48 -8.40
CA VAL A 129 15.65 26.69 -9.24
C VAL A 129 15.21 25.22 -9.26
N GLN A 130 15.14 24.63 -10.45
CA GLN A 130 14.88 23.19 -10.62
C GLN A 130 15.93 22.36 -9.90
N LYS A 131 15.52 21.56 -8.92
CA LYS A 131 16.41 20.77 -8.08
C LYS A 131 16.33 19.29 -8.42
N LEU A 132 15.13 18.71 -8.32
CA LEU A 132 14.90 17.28 -8.51
C LEU A 132 13.79 17.04 -9.53
N LEU A 133 13.93 16.00 -10.34
CA LEU A 133 12.80 15.33 -11.02
C LEU A 133 12.60 13.97 -10.34
N LEU A 134 11.46 13.80 -9.67
CA LEU A 134 11.10 12.56 -8.98
C LEU A 134 10.70 11.47 -9.97
N THR A 135 11.09 10.24 -9.67
CA THR A 135 10.71 9.03 -10.42
C THR A 135 10.23 7.96 -9.45
N ASP A 136 9.54 6.92 -9.97
CA ASP A 136 9.03 5.83 -9.12
C ASP A 136 10.15 5.09 -8.37
N GLU A 137 11.34 5.02 -8.98
CA GLU A 137 12.50 4.29 -8.47
C GLU A 137 13.57 5.20 -7.83
N GLY A 138 13.37 6.52 -7.79
CA GLY A 138 14.46 7.43 -7.46
C GLY A 138 14.20 8.90 -7.80
N TYR A 139 15.25 9.58 -8.26
CA TYR A 139 15.17 10.95 -8.74
C TYR A 139 16.32 11.27 -9.70
N VAL A 140 16.16 12.36 -10.45
CA VAL A 140 17.20 12.97 -11.26
C VAL A 140 17.59 14.31 -10.66
N THR A 141 18.88 14.54 -10.45
CA THR A 141 19.39 15.86 -10.10
C THR A 141 19.36 16.73 -11.36
N LEU A 142 18.53 17.77 -11.39
CA LEU A 142 18.27 18.51 -12.63
C LEU A 142 19.42 19.44 -13.04
N SER A 143 20.29 19.82 -12.12
CA SER A 143 21.46 20.66 -12.43
C SER A 143 22.52 19.94 -13.26
N ASP A 144 22.61 18.61 -13.18
CA ASP A 144 23.63 17.82 -13.89
C ASP A 144 23.07 16.59 -14.63
N GLY A 145 21.75 16.37 -14.56
CA GLY A 145 21.05 15.28 -15.25
C GLY A 145 21.36 13.89 -14.72
N LYS A 146 21.96 13.75 -13.54
CA LYS A 146 22.34 12.43 -13.00
C LYS A 146 21.18 11.72 -12.33
N TYR A 147 21.08 10.42 -12.59
CA TYR A 147 20.10 9.55 -11.96
C TYR A 147 20.59 9.02 -10.61
N HIS A 148 19.65 8.92 -9.68
CA HIS A 148 19.82 8.36 -8.35
C HIS A 148 18.67 7.38 -8.10
N TYR A 149 18.97 6.22 -7.54
CA TYR A 149 18.01 5.12 -7.35
C TYR A 149 17.86 4.77 -5.88
N TYR A 150 16.64 4.44 -5.49
CA TYR A 150 16.29 3.96 -4.16
C TYR A 150 16.32 2.44 -4.10
N LEU A 151 17.07 1.88 -3.16
CA LEU A 151 16.91 0.49 -2.74
C LEU A 151 15.99 0.47 -1.52
N LYS A 152 14.82 -0.13 -1.69
CA LYS A 152 13.74 -0.11 -0.70
C LYS A 152 13.63 -1.42 0.06
N ASP A 153 13.18 -1.39 1.31
CA ASP A 153 12.81 -2.62 2.05
C ASP A 153 11.37 -3.07 1.73
N HIS A 154 10.89 -4.11 2.41
CA HIS A 154 9.56 -4.69 2.18
C HIS A 154 8.40 -3.72 2.46
N GLN A 155 8.66 -2.62 3.15
CA GLN A 155 7.66 -1.58 3.43
C GLN A 155 7.77 -0.39 2.49
N GLY A 156 8.70 -0.43 1.53
CA GLY A 156 8.98 0.70 0.65
C GLY A 156 9.83 1.80 1.31
N ASN A 157 10.51 1.54 2.44
CA ASN A 157 11.40 2.53 3.06
C ASN A 157 12.68 2.69 2.22
N ASN A 158 13.13 3.91 1.96
CA ASN A 158 14.37 4.17 1.21
C ASN A 158 15.62 3.82 2.06
N ARG A 159 16.12 2.58 1.95
CA ARG A 159 17.25 2.07 2.75
C ARG A 159 18.59 2.54 2.23
N VAL A 160 18.75 2.60 0.91
CA VAL A 160 19.98 3.05 0.28
C VAL A 160 19.63 3.92 -0.91
N VAL A 161 20.36 5.02 -1.07
CA VAL A 161 20.39 5.82 -2.30
C VAL A 161 21.71 5.51 -2.99
N ILE A 162 21.63 5.09 -4.25
CA ILE A 162 22.80 4.87 -5.11
C ILE A 162 22.76 5.81 -6.30
N ASN A 163 23.93 6.28 -6.75
CA ASN A 163 24.02 6.99 -8.01
C ASN A 163 23.90 6.05 -9.22
N GLN A 164 23.81 6.62 -10.42
CA GLN A 164 23.74 5.88 -11.67
C GLN A 164 24.91 4.94 -11.97
N SER A 165 26.03 5.07 -11.26
CA SER A 165 27.18 4.17 -11.34
C SER A 165 27.16 3.07 -10.26
N GLY A 166 26.11 2.99 -9.45
CA GLY A 166 25.96 2.00 -8.37
C GLY A 166 26.72 2.34 -7.08
N THR A 167 27.25 3.55 -6.95
CA THR A 167 27.94 3.98 -5.71
C THR A 167 26.92 4.43 -4.68
N VAL A 168 27.09 4.00 -3.43
CA VAL A 168 26.24 4.40 -2.30
C VAL A 168 26.49 5.88 -1.96
N GLU A 169 25.40 6.66 -1.94
CA GLU A 169 25.40 8.08 -1.55
C GLU A 169 24.80 8.29 -0.17
N GLU A 170 23.84 7.45 0.22
CA GLU A 170 23.17 7.51 1.51
C GLU A 170 22.68 6.12 1.89
N ALA A 171 22.86 5.73 3.15
CA ALA A 171 22.23 4.56 3.75
C ALA A 171 21.42 5.01 4.95
N ASN A 172 20.18 4.55 5.09
CA ASN A 172 19.29 4.85 6.19
C ASN A 172 18.86 3.58 6.93
N HIS A 173 18.81 3.69 8.26
CA HIS A 173 18.32 2.65 9.14
C HIS A 173 17.20 3.21 10.02
N TYR A 174 16.07 2.52 10.02
CA TYR A 174 14.83 2.99 10.65
C TYR A 174 14.47 2.13 11.86
N TYR A 175 14.03 2.79 12.92
CA TYR A 175 13.20 2.16 13.93
C TYR A 175 11.86 1.75 13.31
N PRO A 176 11.11 0.81 13.91
CA PRO A 176 9.85 0.34 13.35
C PRO A 176 8.86 1.47 13.01
N PHE A 177 8.82 2.53 13.82
CA PHE A 177 7.95 3.69 13.62
C PHE A 177 8.56 4.81 12.75
N GLY A 178 9.67 4.54 12.04
CA GLY A 178 10.23 5.44 11.02
C GLY A 178 11.27 6.44 11.49
N GLY A 179 11.69 6.38 12.76
CA GLY A 179 12.81 7.18 13.26
C GLY A 179 14.14 6.74 12.67
N VAL A 180 14.91 7.66 12.09
CA VAL A 180 16.21 7.36 11.47
C VAL A 180 17.28 7.24 12.55
N PHE A 181 17.64 6.03 12.95
CA PHE A 181 18.59 5.81 14.05
C PHE A 181 20.06 5.79 13.59
N ALA A 182 20.30 5.56 12.31
CA ALA A 182 21.61 5.69 11.70
C ALA A 182 21.45 6.12 10.25
N SER A 183 22.30 7.04 9.80
CA SER A 183 22.41 7.41 8.40
C SER A 183 23.85 7.75 8.01
N SER A 184 24.24 7.46 6.77
CA SER A 184 25.56 7.81 6.22
C SER A 184 25.56 9.12 5.42
N GLY A 185 24.40 9.76 5.25
CA GLY A 185 24.25 10.95 4.41
C GLY A 185 22.86 11.60 4.53
N ASN A 186 22.64 12.70 3.82
CA ASN A 186 21.32 13.32 3.72
C ASN A 186 21.18 14.07 2.39
N VAL A 187 21.18 13.32 1.29
CA VAL A 187 21.21 13.88 -0.07
C VAL A 187 19.80 14.25 -0.57
N GLN A 188 18.76 13.70 0.04
CA GLN A 188 17.36 13.87 -0.39
C GLN A 188 16.38 13.67 0.79
N PRO A 189 15.15 14.24 0.76
CA PRO A 189 14.26 14.27 1.93
C PRO A 189 13.30 13.06 2.05
N TYR A 190 13.16 12.19 1.06
CA TYR A 190 12.22 11.06 1.06
C TYR A 190 12.81 9.84 1.78
N LYS A 191 12.27 9.49 2.96
CA LYS A 191 12.88 8.46 3.83
C LYS A 191 11.93 7.27 4.04
N TYR A 192 11.25 7.23 5.19
CA TYR A 192 10.36 6.15 5.59
C TYR A 192 9.07 6.12 4.74
N ASN A 193 8.70 4.95 4.23
CA ASN A 193 7.65 4.71 3.23
C ASN A 193 7.70 5.63 2.00
N GLY A 194 8.89 6.13 1.63
CA GLY A 194 9.05 7.10 0.56
C GLY A 194 8.45 8.48 0.85
N LYS A 195 8.05 8.76 2.10
CA LYS A 195 7.46 10.04 2.51
C LYS A 195 8.53 11.09 2.76
N GLU A 196 8.20 12.33 2.42
CA GLU A 196 9.08 13.47 2.64
C GLU A 196 9.23 13.72 4.15
N TYR A 197 10.48 13.74 4.61
CA TYR A 197 10.84 14.03 5.99
C TYR A 197 11.28 15.49 6.13
N ASP A 198 10.56 16.25 6.94
CA ASP A 198 10.92 17.62 7.30
C ASP A 198 11.60 17.65 8.66
N GLY A 199 12.94 17.62 8.65
CA GLY A 199 13.77 17.74 9.85
C GLY A 199 14.13 19.18 10.23
N LYS A 200 13.70 20.21 9.47
CA LYS A 200 14.14 21.58 9.71
C LYS A 200 13.60 22.09 11.04
N LYS A 201 14.47 22.74 11.82
CA LYS A 201 14.18 23.27 13.17
C LYS A 201 13.62 22.22 14.15
N GLY A 202 13.93 20.94 13.93
CA GLY A 202 13.50 19.87 14.81
C GLY A 202 12.02 19.48 14.67
N LEU A 203 11.35 19.92 13.59
CA LEU A 203 9.97 19.51 13.29
C LEU A 203 9.87 17.97 13.27
N ASN A 204 10.75 17.33 12.50
CA ASN A 204 10.94 15.88 12.45
C ASN A 204 9.64 15.13 12.11
N TRP A 205 8.89 15.66 11.13
CA TRP A 205 7.64 15.07 10.68
C TRP A 205 7.76 14.49 9.28
N TYR A 206 7.00 13.44 9.03
CA TYR A 206 6.75 12.92 7.70
C TYR A 206 5.45 13.47 7.14
N ASP A 207 5.48 13.93 5.90
CA ASP A 207 4.27 14.28 5.16
C ASP A 207 3.71 13.04 4.44
N TYR A 208 2.57 12.55 4.93
CA TYR A 208 1.87 11.41 4.31
C TYR A 208 0.84 11.85 3.26
N GLY A 209 0.58 13.14 3.10
CA GLY A 209 -0.44 13.71 2.23
C GLY A 209 -1.66 14.16 3.02
N ALA A 210 -2.46 13.21 3.54
CA ALA A 210 -3.67 13.56 4.30
C ALA A 210 -3.37 14.05 5.72
N ARG A 211 -2.24 13.65 6.30
CA ARG A 211 -1.82 14.01 7.67
C ARG A 211 -0.30 14.08 7.77
N HIS A 212 0.18 14.86 8.75
CA HIS A 212 1.59 14.86 9.13
C HIS A 212 1.81 13.89 10.29
N TYR A 213 2.90 13.12 10.22
CA TYR A 213 3.24 12.02 11.12
C TYR A 213 4.51 12.30 11.90
N ASP A 214 4.46 12.12 13.23
CA ASP A 214 5.62 12.23 14.11
C ASP A 214 6.16 10.85 14.46
N ALA A 215 7.32 10.50 13.87
CA ALA A 215 7.97 9.22 14.11
C ALA A 215 8.53 9.08 15.54
N ALA A 216 8.81 10.20 16.23
CA ALA A 216 9.29 10.16 17.62
C ALA A 216 8.17 9.75 18.59
N LEU A 217 6.92 10.01 18.23
CA LEU A 217 5.75 9.64 19.01
C LEU A 217 5.05 8.39 18.46
N GLY A 218 5.26 8.05 17.19
CA GLY A 218 4.55 6.98 16.50
C GLY A 218 3.09 7.35 16.21
N ARG A 219 2.79 8.64 16.00
CA ARG A 219 1.41 9.16 15.92
C ARG A 219 1.24 10.26 14.88
N PHE A 220 0.05 10.38 14.31
CA PHE A 220 -0.34 11.51 13.48
C PHE A 220 -0.70 12.74 14.32
N THR A 221 -0.58 13.90 13.70
CA THR A 221 -0.82 15.23 14.32
C THR A 221 -2.30 15.65 14.27
N THR A 222 -3.12 14.97 13.48
CA THR A 222 -4.54 15.27 13.31
C THR A 222 -5.37 13.99 13.27
N ASN A 223 -6.69 14.12 13.47
CA ASN A 223 -7.62 13.00 13.40
C ASN A 223 -7.65 12.39 11.99
N ASP A 224 -7.79 11.06 11.95
CA ASP A 224 -8.05 10.32 10.71
C ASP A 224 -9.42 10.70 10.12
N ARG A 225 -9.46 11.12 8.85
CA ARG A 225 -10.72 11.40 8.13
C ARG A 225 -11.59 10.15 7.98
N PHE A 226 -11.00 8.96 8.07
CA PHE A 226 -11.68 7.66 8.01
C PHE A 226 -11.69 6.95 9.37
N SER A 227 -11.60 7.69 10.48
CA SER A 227 -11.58 7.11 11.83
C SER A 227 -12.76 6.17 12.12
N GLU A 228 -13.93 6.42 11.51
CA GLU A 228 -15.12 5.57 11.66
C GLU A 228 -14.91 4.14 11.13
N LYS A 229 -14.12 3.98 10.06
CA LYS A 229 -13.71 2.67 9.53
C LYS A 229 -12.82 1.91 10.52
N TYR A 230 -12.12 2.64 11.37
CA TYR A 230 -11.13 2.14 12.33
C TYR A 230 -11.57 2.37 13.77
N HIS A 231 -12.87 2.22 14.06
CA HIS A 231 -13.49 2.59 15.35
C HIS A 231 -12.82 1.98 16.61
N SER A 232 -12.11 0.85 16.47
CA SER A 232 -11.38 0.19 17.56
C SER A 232 -9.96 0.71 17.76
N LEU A 233 -9.50 1.63 16.90
CA LEU A 233 -8.17 2.23 16.92
C LEU A 233 -8.26 3.72 17.26
N SER A 234 -7.19 4.27 17.82
CA SER A 234 -7.13 5.72 18.04
C SER A 234 -7.11 6.46 16.70
N PRO A 235 -7.81 7.59 16.53
CA PRO A 235 -7.76 8.37 15.29
C PRO A 235 -6.38 9.00 15.01
N TYR A 236 -5.42 8.92 15.92
CA TYR A 236 -4.04 9.41 15.76
C TYR A 236 -3.01 8.27 15.59
N GLN A 237 -3.46 7.01 15.51
CA GLN A 237 -2.58 5.85 15.40
C GLN A 237 -1.83 5.81 14.06
N TYR A 238 -0.64 5.21 14.06
CA TYR A 238 0.07 4.86 12.83
C TYR A 238 0.12 3.34 12.63
N GLY A 239 -0.22 2.88 11.41
CA GLY A 239 -0.01 1.49 10.99
C GLY A 239 -0.70 0.44 11.86
N ALA A 240 -1.86 0.75 12.45
CA ALA A 240 -2.56 -0.03 13.48
C ALA A 240 -1.68 -0.43 14.67
N ASN A 241 -0.67 0.40 15.00
CA ASN A 241 0.41 0.08 15.95
C ASN A 241 1.19 -1.21 15.61
N ASN A 242 1.14 -1.66 14.37
CA ASN A 242 1.92 -2.76 13.82
C ASN A 242 2.71 -2.29 12.59
N PRO A 243 3.65 -1.34 12.77
CA PRO A 243 4.33 -0.66 11.68
C PRO A 243 5.42 -1.53 11.02
N VAL A 244 5.50 -2.83 11.32
CA VAL A 244 6.35 -3.79 10.59
C VAL A 244 5.56 -4.47 9.47
N ASN A 245 4.25 -4.67 9.68
CA ASN A 245 3.36 -5.41 8.78
C ASN A 245 2.29 -4.52 8.11
N THR A 246 2.15 -3.27 8.55
CA THR A 246 1.13 -2.34 8.08
C THR A 246 1.76 -1.00 7.74
N ILE A 247 1.30 -0.40 6.66
CA ILE A 247 1.67 0.95 6.23
C ILE A 247 0.41 1.79 6.21
N ASP A 248 0.47 3.04 6.64
CA ASP A 248 -0.58 4.01 6.28
C ASP A 248 -0.19 4.66 4.95
N ILE A 249 -0.94 4.40 3.86
CA ILE A 249 -0.50 4.78 2.52
C ILE A 249 -0.47 6.29 2.35
N ASN A 250 -1.54 6.98 2.78
CA ASN A 250 -1.75 8.40 2.53
C ASN A 250 -1.93 9.20 3.84
N GLY A 251 -1.72 8.56 4.99
CA GLY A 251 -2.06 9.17 6.27
C GLY A 251 -3.57 9.19 6.47
N ASP A 252 -4.30 8.18 6.01
CA ASP A 252 -5.75 7.98 6.24
C ASP A 252 -6.19 6.54 5.93
N SER A 253 -5.31 5.70 5.39
CA SER A 253 -5.68 4.43 4.80
C SER A 253 -4.63 3.37 5.10
N LEU A 254 -5.01 2.39 5.91
CA LEU A 254 -4.15 1.26 6.23
C LEU A 254 -4.03 0.28 5.06
N LEU A 255 -2.79 -0.03 4.68
CA LEU A 255 -2.40 -1.15 3.85
C LEU A 255 -1.83 -2.24 4.74
N ILE A 256 -2.57 -3.34 4.87
CA ILE A 256 -2.01 -4.58 5.40
C ILE A 256 -1.16 -5.17 4.29
N VAL A 257 0.12 -5.38 4.55
CA VAL A 257 1.05 -5.89 3.54
C VAL A 257 0.85 -7.41 3.39
N THR A 258 -0.19 -7.78 2.63
CA THR A 258 -0.19 -8.77 1.51
C THR A 258 -1.34 -8.44 0.53
N PRO A 259 -1.18 -7.41 -0.32
CA PRO A 259 -2.31 -6.75 -1.00
C PRO A 259 -2.95 -7.52 -2.18
N ALA A 260 -2.18 -8.29 -2.96
CA ALA A 260 -2.68 -8.84 -4.23
C ALA A 260 -3.74 -9.95 -4.09
N ALA A 261 -3.70 -10.75 -3.02
CA ALA A 261 -4.65 -11.84 -2.81
C ALA A 261 -5.96 -11.36 -2.17
N ILE A 262 -5.88 -10.33 -1.32
CA ILE A 262 -7.00 -9.77 -0.58
C ILE A 262 -7.88 -8.91 -1.50
N GLU A 263 -7.28 -8.11 -2.37
CA GLU A 263 -8.00 -7.25 -3.31
C GLU A 263 -8.74 -8.06 -4.40
N ALA A 264 -8.15 -9.17 -4.86
CA ALA A 264 -8.81 -10.11 -5.76
C ALA A 264 -10.02 -10.83 -5.10
N ILE A 265 -9.93 -11.10 -3.79
CA ILE A 265 -11.05 -11.64 -3.01
C ILE A 265 -12.12 -10.58 -2.80
N TYR A 266 -11.76 -9.33 -2.46
CA TYR A 266 -12.70 -8.22 -2.28
C TYR A 266 -13.46 -7.87 -3.56
N ASN A 267 -12.78 -7.78 -4.70
CA ASN A 267 -13.42 -7.57 -6.00
C ASN A 267 -14.24 -8.79 -6.46
N GLY A 268 -14.01 -9.95 -5.84
CA GLY A 268 -14.79 -11.16 -6.05
C GLY A 268 -16.13 -11.18 -5.31
N LEU A 269 -16.38 -10.26 -4.37
CA LEU A 269 -17.63 -10.18 -3.60
C LEU A 269 -18.64 -9.23 -4.24
N GLN A 270 -19.92 -9.50 -4.04
CA GLN A 270 -20.98 -8.55 -4.41
C GLN A 270 -20.99 -7.35 -3.45
N ASP A 271 -21.30 -6.17 -4.00
CA ASP A 271 -21.44 -4.94 -3.22
C ASP A 271 -22.40 -5.12 -2.03
N GLY A 272 -22.03 -4.56 -0.87
CA GLY A 272 -22.76 -4.72 0.39
C GLY A 272 -22.50 -6.02 1.17
N SER A 273 -21.67 -6.95 0.67
CA SER A 273 -21.34 -8.20 1.38
C SER A 273 -20.18 -8.04 2.37
N ASN A 274 -20.32 -8.58 3.60
CA ASN A 274 -19.24 -8.66 4.59
C ASN A 274 -18.96 -10.13 4.95
N ILE A 275 -17.69 -10.53 4.92
CA ILE A 275 -17.26 -11.91 5.17
C ILE A 275 -16.06 -11.92 6.09
N LYS A 276 -16.07 -12.83 7.06
CA LYS A 276 -14.95 -13.07 7.97
C LYS A 276 -14.30 -14.38 7.58
N MET A 277 -12.98 -14.36 7.35
CA MET A 277 -12.19 -15.52 6.99
C MET A 277 -11.12 -15.75 8.06
N GLN A 278 -10.94 -16.99 8.47
CA GLN A 278 -9.86 -17.38 9.40
C GLN A 278 -8.80 -18.17 8.64
N PHE A 279 -7.53 -17.87 8.88
CA PHE A 279 -6.41 -18.57 8.28
C PHE A 279 -5.57 -19.24 9.39
N ASN A 280 -5.23 -20.51 9.19
CA ASN A 280 -4.39 -21.30 10.08
C ASN A 280 -3.10 -21.65 9.32
N ASN A 281 -1.96 -21.10 9.75
CA ASN A 281 -0.65 -21.26 9.09
C ASN A 281 -0.66 -20.94 7.58
N GLY A 282 -1.38 -19.88 7.18
CA GLY A 282 -1.50 -19.45 5.79
C GLY A 282 -2.51 -20.23 4.95
N ILE A 283 -3.19 -21.23 5.53
CA ILE A 283 -4.26 -22.01 4.87
C ILE A 283 -5.61 -21.48 5.35
N LEU A 284 -6.54 -21.24 4.42
CA LEU A 284 -7.91 -20.84 4.77
C LEU A 284 -8.60 -21.97 5.53
N ASP A 285 -9.14 -21.67 6.71
CA ASP A 285 -10.01 -22.59 7.45
C ASP A 285 -11.40 -22.58 6.78
N PRO A 286 -11.81 -23.66 6.08
CA PRO A 286 -13.08 -23.69 5.37
C PRO A 286 -14.28 -23.50 6.32
N THR A 287 -14.15 -23.83 7.60
CA THR A 287 -15.24 -23.68 8.58
C THR A 287 -15.60 -22.22 8.83
N SER A 288 -14.64 -21.30 8.66
CA SER A 288 -14.84 -19.86 8.86
C SER A 288 -15.79 -19.21 7.85
N ILE A 289 -15.91 -19.82 6.66
CA ILE A 289 -16.79 -19.35 5.57
C ILE A 289 -17.93 -20.31 5.23
N ALA A 290 -17.97 -21.51 5.84
CA ALA A 290 -18.90 -22.58 5.47
C ALA A 290 -20.38 -22.16 5.50
N LYS A 291 -20.80 -21.41 6.54
CA LYS A 291 -22.19 -20.96 6.67
C LYS A 291 -22.57 -20.05 5.50
N GLN A 292 -21.73 -19.08 5.18
CA GLN A 292 -21.94 -18.11 4.10
C GLN A 292 -21.87 -18.80 2.75
N ALA A 293 -20.88 -19.66 2.50
CA ALA A 293 -20.75 -20.38 1.24
C ALA A 293 -21.95 -21.29 0.94
N ASN A 294 -22.47 -21.99 1.96
CA ASN A 294 -23.62 -22.89 1.81
C ASN A 294 -24.97 -22.17 1.67
N SER A 295 -25.08 -20.95 2.19
CA SER A 295 -26.34 -20.17 2.14
C SER A 295 -26.35 -19.10 1.05
N SER A 296 -25.20 -18.75 0.48
CA SER A 296 -25.08 -17.72 -0.55
C SER A 296 -25.41 -18.28 -1.94
N ASN A 297 -25.81 -17.39 -2.86
CA ASN A 297 -25.85 -17.67 -4.29
C ASN A 297 -24.57 -17.25 -5.03
N ASP A 298 -23.62 -16.65 -4.30
CA ASP A 298 -22.33 -16.23 -4.83
C ASP A 298 -21.46 -17.43 -5.21
N PHE A 299 -20.96 -17.45 -6.44
CA PHE A 299 -20.13 -18.55 -6.92
C PHE A 299 -18.71 -18.51 -6.35
N PHE A 300 -18.15 -17.33 -6.12
CA PHE A 300 -16.76 -17.16 -5.71
C PHE A 300 -16.54 -17.74 -4.31
N LEU A 301 -17.50 -17.52 -3.40
CA LEU A 301 -17.46 -18.12 -2.06
C LEU A 301 -17.64 -19.63 -2.06
N LYS A 302 -18.48 -20.14 -2.96
CA LYS A 302 -18.66 -21.59 -3.12
C LYS A 302 -17.39 -22.23 -3.65
N ASP A 303 -16.77 -21.62 -4.64
CA ASP A 303 -15.53 -22.11 -5.22
C ASP A 303 -14.40 -22.07 -4.18
N LEU A 304 -14.26 -20.97 -3.43
CA LEU A 304 -13.27 -20.84 -2.36
C LEU A 304 -13.47 -21.87 -1.24
N PHE A 305 -14.73 -22.09 -0.83
CA PHE A 305 -15.08 -23.10 0.17
C PHE A 305 -14.75 -24.52 -0.32
N GLU A 306 -15.09 -24.84 -1.56
CA GLU A 306 -14.80 -26.16 -2.16
C GLU A 306 -13.30 -26.40 -2.32
N ILE A 307 -12.54 -25.39 -2.74
CA ILE A 307 -11.08 -25.44 -2.81
C ILE A 307 -10.47 -25.62 -1.41
N ALA A 308 -10.93 -24.86 -0.42
CA ALA A 308 -10.40 -24.95 0.95
C ALA A 308 -10.76 -26.28 1.65
N ASN A 309 -11.84 -26.93 1.23
CA ASN A 309 -12.28 -28.23 1.77
C ASN A 309 -11.69 -29.43 0.99
N SER A 310 -10.85 -29.19 -0.02
CA SER A 310 -10.20 -30.23 -0.82
C SER A 310 -8.92 -30.75 -0.16
N GLU A 311 -8.67 -32.06 -0.26
CA GLU A 311 -7.39 -32.67 0.13
C GLU A 311 -6.24 -32.30 -0.84
N LYS A 312 -6.57 -31.89 -2.07
CA LYS A 312 -5.59 -31.40 -3.04
C LYS A 312 -5.26 -29.94 -2.76
N MET A 313 -3.98 -29.65 -2.58
CA MET A 313 -3.45 -28.29 -2.46
C MET A 313 -3.55 -27.55 -3.80
N VAL A 314 -4.02 -26.31 -3.74
CA VAL A 314 -4.08 -25.37 -4.86
C VAL A 314 -3.12 -24.22 -4.57
N GLU A 315 -2.12 -24.06 -5.43
CA GLU A 315 -1.18 -22.93 -5.41
C GLU A 315 -1.68 -21.85 -6.34
N LEU A 316 -1.90 -20.65 -5.81
CA LEU A 316 -2.20 -19.46 -6.59
C LEU A 316 -0.95 -18.58 -6.67
N SER A 317 -0.56 -18.18 -7.87
CA SER A 317 0.61 -17.34 -8.11
C SER A 317 0.29 -16.23 -9.12
N LEU A 318 1.03 -15.12 -9.02
CA LEU A 318 0.97 -14.01 -9.96
C LEU A 318 2.32 -13.93 -10.67
N SER A 319 2.32 -14.10 -12.00
CA SER A 319 3.54 -14.22 -12.78
C SER A 319 3.37 -13.60 -14.17
N ASP A 320 4.44 -13.06 -14.73
CA ASP A 320 4.53 -12.66 -16.15
C ASP A 320 4.84 -13.86 -17.06
N LYS A 321 5.09 -15.04 -16.46
CA LYS A 321 5.37 -16.30 -17.15
C LYS A 321 4.38 -17.40 -16.77
N ASN A 322 3.96 -18.15 -17.77
CA ASN A 322 3.28 -19.43 -17.64
C ASN A 322 4.33 -20.55 -17.59
N THR A 323 4.58 -21.08 -16.39
CA THR A 323 5.54 -22.17 -16.18
C THR A 323 4.78 -23.49 -16.04
N TYR A 324 5.03 -24.44 -16.93
CA TYR A 324 4.32 -25.72 -16.96
C TYR A 324 5.22 -26.88 -17.37
N LYS A 325 4.73 -28.10 -17.18
CA LYS A 325 5.38 -29.32 -17.69
C LYS A 325 4.76 -29.76 -19.00
N MET A 326 5.57 -30.06 -20.00
CA MET A 326 5.16 -30.62 -21.29
C MET A 326 6.20 -31.62 -21.77
N ASN A 327 5.75 -32.80 -22.19
CA ASN A 327 6.63 -33.89 -22.64
C ASN A 327 7.78 -34.21 -21.64
N GLY A 328 7.49 -34.12 -20.34
CA GLY A 328 8.44 -34.42 -19.27
C GLY A 328 9.39 -33.27 -18.89
N LYS A 329 9.39 -32.15 -19.62
CA LYS A 329 10.25 -30.99 -19.37
C LYS A 329 9.46 -29.81 -18.83
N THR A 330 10.11 -28.99 -17.99
CA THR A 330 9.58 -27.68 -17.60
C THR A 330 9.79 -26.69 -18.74
N VAL A 331 8.74 -25.96 -19.08
CA VAL A 331 8.71 -24.94 -20.13
C VAL A 331 8.16 -23.66 -19.51
N GLU A 332 8.69 -22.52 -19.94
CA GLU A 332 8.22 -21.19 -19.56
C GLU A 332 7.81 -20.42 -20.82
N GLU A 333 6.60 -19.87 -20.80
CA GLU A 333 6.10 -18.97 -21.86
C GLU A 333 5.74 -17.62 -21.23
N THR A 334 6.15 -16.51 -21.85
CA THR A 334 5.75 -15.18 -21.38
C THR A 334 4.28 -14.92 -21.69
N PHE A 335 3.54 -14.43 -20.71
CA PHE A 335 2.18 -13.96 -20.93
C PHE A 335 2.18 -12.64 -21.72
N GLY A 336 1.32 -12.54 -22.73
CA GLY A 336 1.01 -11.25 -23.34
C GLY A 336 0.28 -10.31 -22.36
N THR A 337 0.28 -9.01 -22.63
CA THR A 337 -0.46 -8.02 -21.82
C THR A 337 -1.95 -8.07 -22.20
N PRO A 338 -2.87 -8.40 -21.26
CA PRO A 338 -4.30 -8.29 -21.50
C PRO A 338 -4.71 -6.81 -21.59
N TYR A 339 -5.77 -6.52 -22.33
CA TYR A 339 -6.28 -5.17 -22.53
C TYR A 339 -7.80 -5.14 -22.45
N ASP A 340 -8.33 -3.98 -22.06
CA ASP A 340 -9.74 -3.67 -22.16
C ASP A 340 -10.04 -3.20 -23.60
N ASP A 341 -11.07 -3.77 -24.19
CA ASP A 341 -11.60 -3.38 -25.50
C ASP A 341 -13.00 -2.77 -25.31
N ASP A 342 -13.37 -1.80 -26.14
CA ASP A 342 -14.61 -1.05 -25.98
C ASP A 342 -15.32 -0.86 -27.33
N ASP A 343 -16.34 -1.68 -27.54
CA ASP A 343 -17.18 -1.66 -28.73
C ASP A 343 -18.32 -0.63 -28.65
N SER A 344 -18.27 0.32 -27.70
CA SER A 344 -19.33 1.31 -27.52
C SER A 344 -19.52 2.25 -28.72
N GLU A 345 -18.51 2.40 -29.58
CA GLU A 345 -18.58 3.19 -30.81
C GLU A 345 -19.31 2.48 -31.96
N ILE A 346 -19.69 1.20 -31.82
CA ILE A 346 -20.44 0.48 -32.85
C ILE A 346 -21.78 1.21 -33.13
N PRO A 347 -22.10 1.54 -34.40
CA PRO A 347 -23.35 2.20 -34.77
C PRO A 347 -24.59 1.42 -34.30
N ALA A 348 -25.65 2.12 -33.89
CA ALA A 348 -26.86 1.50 -33.32
C ALA A 348 -27.50 0.41 -34.19
N HIS A 349 -27.43 0.55 -35.52
CA HIS A 349 -27.95 -0.46 -36.46
C HIS A 349 -27.14 -1.77 -36.43
N GLN A 350 -25.82 -1.70 -36.21
CA GLN A 350 -24.96 -2.88 -36.05
C GLN A 350 -25.13 -3.51 -34.66
N LYS A 351 -25.34 -2.70 -33.60
CA LYS A 351 -25.66 -3.21 -32.25
C LYS A 351 -26.93 -4.07 -32.25
N GLU A 352 -27.96 -3.70 -33.01
CA GLU A 352 -29.18 -4.50 -33.13
C GLU A 352 -28.94 -5.83 -33.85
N GLU A 353 -28.04 -5.86 -34.85
CA GLU A 353 -27.65 -7.06 -35.58
C GLU A 353 -26.78 -7.99 -34.71
N TYR A 354 -25.80 -7.44 -33.98
CA TYR A 354 -24.96 -8.17 -33.02
C TYR A 354 -25.78 -8.74 -31.86
N SER A 355 -26.73 -7.98 -31.33
CA SER A 355 -27.66 -8.46 -30.29
C SER A 355 -28.49 -9.66 -30.78
N LYS A 356 -28.99 -9.62 -32.03
CA LYS A 356 -29.72 -10.76 -32.64
C LYS A 356 -28.83 -11.97 -32.90
N ALA A 357 -27.54 -11.75 -33.14
CA ALA A 357 -26.54 -12.80 -33.30
C ALA A 357 -25.98 -13.33 -31.96
N GLY A 358 -26.36 -12.74 -30.82
CA GLY A 358 -25.82 -13.08 -29.50
C GLY A 358 -24.34 -12.70 -29.33
N VAL A 359 -23.85 -11.74 -30.12
CA VAL A 359 -22.51 -11.19 -30.00
C VAL A 359 -22.55 -10.08 -28.95
N PRO A 360 -21.78 -10.19 -27.85
CA PRO A 360 -21.74 -9.16 -26.82
C PRO A 360 -21.15 -7.87 -27.37
N PHE A 361 -21.58 -6.72 -26.85
CA PHE A 361 -21.09 -5.40 -27.28
C PHE A 361 -20.99 -4.47 -26.07
N GLY A 362 -19.86 -3.76 -25.95
CA GLY A 362 -19.54 -2.91 -24.80
C GLY A 362 -18.09 -3.09 -24.37
N LYS A 363 -17.80 -2.71 -23.12
CA LYS A 363 -16.48 -2.92 -22.52
C LYS A 363 -16.28 -4.39 -22.22
N HIS A 364 -15.22 -4.97 -22.74
CA HIS A 364 -14.88 -6.37 -22.51
C HIS A 364 -13.37 -6.56 -22.38
N ILE A 365 -12.97 -7.65 -21.71
CA ILE A 365 -11.57 -7.95 -21.44
C ILE A 365 -11.05 -8.93 -22.51
N GLN A 366 -9.91 -8.59 -23.11
CA GLN A 366 -9.24 -9.42 -24.12
C GLN A 366 -7.85 -9.89 -23.66
N GLY A 367 -7.44 -11.04 -24.17
CA GLY A 367 -6.13 -11.64 -23.92
C GLY A 367 -6.13 -12.75 -22.86
N ASN A 368 -4.94 -13.28 -22.59
CA ASN A 368 -4.77 -14.40 -21.66
C ASN A 368 -4.70 -13.89 -20.22
N LEU A 369 -5.67 -14.26 -19.38
CA LEU A 369 -5.77 -13.81 -18.00
C LEU A 369 -5.07 -14.73 -16.99
N GLY A 370 -4.73 -15.95 -17.39
CA GLY A 370 -4.07 -16.92 -16.52
C GLY A 370 -4.05 -18.34 -17.08
N GLN A 371 -3.62 -19.26 -16.23
CA GLN A 371 -3.56 -20.68 -16.55
C GLN A 371 -3.70 -21.52 -15.29
N THR A 372 -4.65 -22.44 -15.31
CA THR A 372 -4.73 -23.55 -14.36
C THR A 372 -4.01 -24.76 -14.92
N LEU A 373 -3.13 -25.36 -14.13
CA LEU A 373 -2.38 -26.58 -14.40
C LEU A 373 -2.68 -27.60 -13.30
N VAL A 374 -2.72 -28.88 -13.66
CA VAL A 374 -3.05 -29.96 -12.74
C VAL A 374 -1.93 -31.01 -12.69
N PRO A 375 -1.68 -31.65 -11.53
CA PRO A 375 -0.48 -32.48 -11.31
C PRO A 375 -0.59 -33.91 -11.86
N ASP A 376 -1.78 -34.49 -11.89
CA ASP A 376 -2.04 -35.90 -12.19
C ASP A 376 -2.71 -36.15 -13.55
N LYS A 377 -3.07 -35.07 -14.25
CA LYS A 377 -3.71 -35.10 -15.58
C LYS A 377 -3.03 -34.11 -16.51
N ARG A 378 -3.33 -34.23 -17.80
CA ARG A 378 -2.92 -33.26 -18.81
C ARG A 378 -4.12 -32.47 -19.29
N LEU A 379 -3.91 -31.18 -19.51
CA LEU A 379 -4.85 -30.36 -20.26
C LEU A 379 -4.93 -30.82 -21.71
N ALA A 380 -5.98 -30.42 -22.42
CA ALA A 380 -6.08 -30.66 -23.87
C ALA A 380 -4.89 -30.07 -24.66
N SER A 381 -4.25 -29.02 -24.14
CA SER A 381 -3.03 -28.42 -24.68
C SER A 381 -1.76 -29.26 -24.44
N GLY A 382 -1.85 -30.35 -23.67
CA GLY A 382 -0.72 -31.20 -23.29
C GLY A 382 0.09 -30.69 -22.07
N LYS A 383 -0.30 -29.54 -21.50
CA LYS A 383 0.35 -28.93 -20.33
C LYS A 383 -0.12 -29.57 -19.02
N SER A 384 0.75 -29.62 -18.01
CA SER A 384 0.45 -30.08 -16.63
C SER A 384 1.25 -29.28 -15.59
N SER A 385 0.95 -29.44 -14.31
CA SER A 385 1.71 -28.78 -13.22
C SER A 385 3.17 -29.22 -13.19
N THR A 386 4.01 -28.37 -12.61
CA THR A 386 5.43 -28.65 -12.36
C THR A 386 5.67 -29.37 -11.03
N ASN A 387 4.72 -29.35 -10.10
CA ASN A 387 4.79 -30.01 -8.80
C ASN A 387 3.53 -30.85 -8.53
N SER A 388 3.36 -31.30 -7.28
CA SER A 388 2.22 -32.13 -6.83
C SER A 388 0.92 -31.34 -6.59
N HIS A 389 0.92 -30.02 -6.81
CA HIS A 389 -0.22 -29.17 -6.53
C HIS A 389 -0.95 -28.77 -7.82
N VAL A 390 -2.22 -28.38 -7.68
CA VAL A 390 -2.91 -27.63 -8.74
C VAL A 390 -2.30 -26.25 -8.77
N GLN A 391 -1.77 -25.80 -9.91
CA GLN A 391 -1.13 -24.50 -10.02
C GLN A 391 -2.03 -23.57 -10.83
N VAL A 392 -2.47 -22.48 -10.21
CA VAL A 392 -3.16 -21.38 -10.85
C VAL A 392 -2.16 -20.23 -10.99
N ILE A 393 -1.85 -19.88 -12.22
CA ILE A 393 -0.91 -18.81 -12.55
C ILE A 393 -1.72 -17.68 -13.19
N ILE A 394 -1.88 -16.58 -12.47
CA ILE A 394 -2.58 -15.40 -12.97
C ILE A 394 -1.56 -14.47 -13.66
N ASN A 395 -1.99 -13.90 -14.78
CA ASN A 395 -1.14 -13.03 -15.57
C ASN A 395 -0.87 -11.70 -14.85
N LYS A 396 0.39 -11.47 -14.45
CA LYS A 396 0.84 -10.25 -13.79
C LYS A 396 0.71 -9.00 -14.64
N ASN A 397 0.78 -9.13 -15.97
CA ASN A 397 0.80 -8.01 -16.90
C ASN A 397 -0.57 -7.32 -17.02
N GLY A 398 -1.66 -7.94 -16.52
CA GLY A 398 -2.99 -7.35 -16.51
C GLY A 398 -3.23 -6.35 -15.38
N THR A 399 -4.25 -5.51 -15.53
CA THR A 399 -4.80 -4.65 -14.46
C THR A 399 -5.39 -5.51 -13.34
N LEU A 400 -5.80 -4.87 -12.24
CA LEU A 400 -6.50 -5.55 -11.17
C LEU A 400 -7.78 -6.25 -11.66
N ASN A 401 -8.58 -5.59 -12.50
CA ASN A 401 -9.80 -6.17 -13.09
C ASN A 401 -9.49 -7.40 -13.96
N HIS A 402 -8.45 -7.33 -14.81
CA HIS A 402 -7.99 -8.48 -15.59
C HIS A 402 -7.66 -9.68 -14.70
N ARG A 403 -6.97 -9.44 -13.58
CA ARG A 403 -6.59 -10.50 -12.63
C ARG A 403 -7.80 -11.05 -11.88
N THR A 404 -8.76 -10.21 -11.47
CA THR A 404 -9.98 -10.66 -10.79
C THR A 404 -10.83 -11.56 -11.69
N VAL A 405 -11.04 -11.17 -12.94
CA VAL A 405 -11.75 -12.00 -13.93
C VAL A 405 -10.96 -13.27 -14.24
N GLY A 406 -9.64 -13.15 -14.37
CA GLY A 406 -8.73 -14.30 -14.52
C GLY A 406 -8.85 -15.30 -13.39
N ILE A 407 -8.92 -14.85 -12.13
CA ILE A 407 -9.11 -15.74 -10.98
C ILE A 407 -10.47 -16.44 -11.06
N ALA A 408 -11.55 -15.72 -11.37
CA ALA A 408 -12.88 -16.34 -11.52
C ALA A 408 -12.89 -17.41 -12.61
N HIS A 409 -12.24 -17.13 -13.74
CA HIS A 409 -12.07 -18.06 -14.86
C HIS A 409 -11.26 -19.30 -14.45
N GLU A 410 -10.07 -19.09 -13.90
CA GLU A 410 -9.14 -20.17 -13.55
C GLU A 410 -9.64 -21.03 -12.40
N PHE A 411 -10.26 -20.43 -11.37
CA PHE A 411 -10.89 -21.21 -10.30
C PHE A 411 -12.01 -22.10 -10.84
N GLY A 412 -12.72 -21.67 -11.88
CA GLY A 412 -13.67 -22.54 -12.56
C GLY A 412 -13.03 -23.83 -13.08
N HIS A 413 -11.82 -23.76 -13.65
CA HIS A 413 -11.07 -24.93 -14.10
C HIS A 413 -10.64 -25.81 -12.93
N VAL A 414 -10.19 -25.20 -11.83
CA VAL A 414 -9.87 -25.91 -10.58
C VAL A 414 -11.08 -26.70 -10.08
N ILE A 415 -12.26 -26.06 -10.00
CA ILE A 415 -13.49 -26.68 -9.50
C ILE A 415 -13.92 -27.87 -10.37
N LEU A 416 -13.88 -27.73 -11.69
CA LEU A 416 -14.19 -28.83 -12.59
C LEU A 416 -13.22 -30.01 -12.39
N TYR A 417 -11.93 -29.72 -12.21
CA TYR A 417 -10.94 -30.74 -11.93
C TYR A 417 -11.16 -31.43 -10.58
N LEU A 418 -11.44 -30.67 -9.51
CA LEU A 418 -11.72 -31.21 -8.16
C LEU A 418 -12.96 -32.11 -8.15
N ARG A 419 -13.97 -31.78 -8.98
CA ARG A 419 -15.17 -32.59 -9.18
C ARG A 419 -14.97 -33.79 -10.10
N ASN A 420 -13.76 -34.00 -10.61
CA ASN A 420 -13.42 -35.09 -11.53
C ASN A 420 -14.26 -35.11 -12.82
N VAL A 421 -14.65 -33.93 -13.32
CA VAL A 421 -15.39 -33.75 -14.59
C VAL A 421 -14.47 -33.14 -15.66
N PRO A 422 -14.90 -33.05 -16.94
CA PRO A 422 -14.12 -32.33 -17.95
C PRO A 422 -13.83 -30.90 -17.51
N PHE A 423 -12.60 -30.43 -17.76
CA PHE A 423 -12.07 -29.19 -17.20
C PHE A 423 -11.19 -28.40 -18.19
N SER A 424 -10.95 -28.87 -19.40
CA SER A 424 -10.23 -28.13 -20.44
C SER A 424 -11.21 -27.48 -21.42
N HIS A 425 -10.86 -26.30 -21.97
CA HIS A 425 -11.66 -25.66 -23.01
C HIS A 425 -11.93 -26.59 -24.19
N GLY A 426 -13.11 -26.44 -24.80
CA GLY A 426 -13.59 -27.28 -25.90
C GLY A 426 -14.15 -28.64 -25.48
N GLN A 427 -14.00 -29.03 -24.20
CA GLN A 427 -14.68 -30.21 -23.67
C GLN A 427 -16.14 -29.89 -23.31
N PRO A 428 -17.06 -30.89 -23.36
CA PRO A 428 -18.48 -30.68 -23.12
C PRO A 428 -18.76 -29.98 -21.79
N GLY A 429 -19.53 -28.88 -21.84
CA GLY A 429 -19.96 -28.13 -20.65
C GLY A 429 -18.92 -27.20 -20.02
N VAL A 430 -17.63 -27.32 -20.36
CA VAL A 430 -16.55 -26.52 -19.74
C VAL A 430 -16.70 -25.04 -20.08
N ASN A 431 -16.75 -24.69 -21.38
CA ASN A 431 -16.81 -23.29 -21.79
C ASN A 431 -18.03 -22.56 -21.20
N ASN A 432 -19.19 -23.22 -21.15
CA ASN A 432 -20.40 -22.66 -20.55
C ASN A 432 -20.27 -22.45 -19.03
N PHE A 433 -19.54 -23.32 -18.32
CA PHE A 433 -19.31 -23.12 -16.88
C PHE A 433 -18.31 -22.00 -16.62
N ILE A 434 -17.22 -21.96 -17.37
CA ILE A 434 -16.12 -21.00 -17.18
C ILE A 434 -16.53 -19.59 -17.61
N TYR A 435 -16.98 -19.41 -18.85
CA TYR A 435 -17.34 -18.09 -19.36
C TYR A 435 -18.66 -17.62 -18.74
N ASN A 436 -19.76 -18.32 -19.01
CA ASN A 436 -21.09 -17.80 -18.70
C ASN A 436 -21.42 -17.77 -17.19
N LYS A 437 -20.81 -18.66 -16.37
CA LYS A 437 -21.13 -18.77 -14.93
C LYS A 437 -20.05 -18.28 -14.00
N ARG A 438 -18.88 -17.89 -14.51
CA ARG A 438 -17.76 -17.37 -13.70
C ARG A 438 -17.27 -16.05 -14.27
N ALA A 439 -16.54 -16.09 -15.39
CA ALA A 439 -15.88 -14.92 -15.95
C ALA A 439 -16.89 -13.80 -16.27
N ASP A 440 -17.96 -14.10 -17.01
CA ASP A 440 -18.96 -13.10 -17.40
C ASP A 440 -19.68 -12.49 -16.20
N VAL A 441 -20.00 -13.32 -15.20
CA VAL A 441 -20.65 -12.84 -13.97
C VAL A 441 -19.70 -11.93 -13.20
N MET A 442 -18.40 -12.23 -13.17
CA MET A 442 -17.40 -11.39 -12.51
C MET A 442 -17.19 -10.08 -13.26
N SER A 443 -16.98 -10.13 -14.56
CA SER A 443 -16.85 -8.97 -15.43
C SER A 443 -18.04 -8.01 -15.25
N LYS A 444 -19.28 -8.54 -15.21
CA LYS A 444 -20.48 -7.71 -14.95
C LYS A 444 -20.47 -7.02 -13.58
N ARG A 445 -19.94 -7.66 -12.53
CA ARG A 445 -19.78 -7.03 -11.20
C ARG A 445 -18.82 -5.85 -11.23
N LEU A 446 -17.82 -5.91 -12.13
CA LEU A 446 -16.79 -4.90 -12.29
C LEU A 446 -17.18 -3.80 -13.29
N GLY A 447 -18.42 -3.79 -13.78
CA GLY A 447 -18.93 -2.77 -14.70
C GLY A 447 -18.53 -2.97 -16.17
N TYR A 448 -18.20 -4.21 -16.56
CA TYR A 448 -18.08 -4.59 -17.96
C TYR A 448 -19.45 -5.05 -18.48
N ASP A 449 -19.96 -4.35 -19.50
CA ASP A 449 -21.24 -4.63 -20.14
C ASP A 449 -21.04 -5.62 -21.29
N TYR A 450 -21.76 -6.76 -21.25
CA TYR A 450 -21.85 -7.73 -22.35
C TYR A 450 -23.13 -7.56 -23.14
#